data_AF-A0A392QPI1-F1
#
_entry.id   AF-A0A392QPI1-F1
#
_cell.length_a   1.000
_cell.length_b   1.000
_cell.length_c   1.000
_cell.angle_alpha   90.00
_cell.angle_beta   90.00
_cell.angle_gamma   90.00
#
_symmetry.space_group_name_H-M   'P 1'
#
loop_
_entity.id
_entity.type
_entity.pdbx_description
1 polymer ?
#
loop_
_entity_poly.entity_id
_entity_poly.type
_entity_poly.pdbx_seq_one_letter_code
_entity_poly.pdbx_strand_id
1 'polypeptide(L)'
;MIRAAEVEGASEELRIITCSVIKELYEENVIKNLSCEEMKRVLVVAMNMLSCVVDDPLWYDVDYEYSMNVGLTDAFYLGVFLFNSLSSDGDEGVFVPTAIEIITVKYASKIDWQLRHAALLA
;
A
#
# COMPACT_ATOMS: atom_id res chain seq x y z
N MET A 1 13.28 -6.25 6.93
CA MET A 1 12.99 -4.80 7.08
C MET A 1 11.48 -4.52 7.06
N ILE A 2 10.72 -5.10 6.12
CA ILE A 2 9.24 -4.97 6.04
C ILE A 2 8.50 -5.28 7.36
N ARG A 3 9.04 -6.19 8.20
CA ARG A 3 8.51 -6.53 9.53
C ARG A 3 8.34 -5.32 10.47
N ALA A 4 9.17 -4.28 10.33
CA ALA A 4 9.02 -3.08 11.14
C ALA A 4 7.80 -2.24 10.70
N ALA A 5 7.40 -2.33 9.43
CA ALA A 5 6.19 -1.69 8.90
C ALA A 5 4.91 -2.50 9.19
N GLU A 6 5.02 -3.78 9.59
CA GLU A 6 3.90 -4.65 9.98
C GLU A 6 3.37 -4.40 11.40
N VAL A 7 4.12 -3.70 12.26
CA VAL A 7 3.76 -3.57 13.69
C VAL A 7 2.56 -2.63 13.85
N GLU A 8 1.40 -3.19 14.21
CA GLU A 8 0.13 -2.46 14.41
C GLU A 8 0.20 -1.31 15.43
N GLY A 9 1.21 -1.31 16.32
CA GLY A 9 1.48 -0.24 17.30
C GLY A 9 2.66 0.70 16.98
N ALA A 10 3.32 0.57 15.83
CA ALA A 10 4.36 1.52 15.40
C ALA A 10 3.72 2.85 14.98
N SER A 11 4.38 3.98 15.28
CA SER A 11 3.92 5.29 14.82
C SER A 11 3.91 5.35 13.29
N GLU A 12 3.00 6.14 12.73
CA GLU A 12 2.91 6.39 11.29
C GLU A 12 4.25 6.87 10.73
N GLU A 13 4.93 7.78 11.43
CA GLU A 13 6.29 8.25 11.09
C GLU A 13 7.29 7.10 10.98
N LEU A 14 7.25 6.12 11.89
CA LEU A 14 8.18 4.99 11.87
C LEU A 14 7.90 4.05 10.70
N ARG A 15 6.62 3.87 10.34
CA ARG A 15 6.22 3.09 9.16
C ARG A 15 6.62 3.79 7.86
N ILE A 16 6.40 5.11 7.79
CA ILE A 16 6.83 5.94 6.66
C ILE A 16 8.35 5.88 6.53
N ILE A 17 9.12 6.13 7.59
CA ILE A 17 10.59 6.05 7.54
C ILE A 17 11.05 4.66 7.10
N THR A 18 10.45 3.60 7.64
CA THR A 18 10.78 2.22 7.24
C THR A 18 10.52 2.00 5.75
N CYS A 19 9.38 2.47 5.23
CA CYS A 19 9.03 2.30 3.82
C CYS A 19 9.78 3.27 2.89
N SER A 20 10.17 4.45 3.37
CA SER A 20 11.05 5.38 2.65
C SER A 20 12.47 4.84 2.56
N VAL A 21 12.99 4.26 3.64
CA VAL A 21 14.27 3.53 3.62
C VAL A 21 14.18 2.32 2.69
N ILE A 22 13.05 1.61 2.69
CA ILE A 22 12.78 0.55 1.70
C ILE A 22 12.78 1.13 0.29
N LYS A 23 12.09 2.24 0.02
CA LYS A 23 12.08 2.90 -1.30
C LYS A 23 13.47 3.36 -1.75
N GLU A 24 14.29 3.88 -0.83
CA GLU A 24 15.67 4.30 -1.10
C GLU A 24 16.62 3.12 -1.32
N LEU A 25 16.38 1.99 -0.64
CA LEU A 25 17.18 0.76 -0.76
C LEU A 25 16.69 -0.19 -1.87
N TYR A 26 15.46 -0.01 -2.35
CA TYR A 26 14.89 -0.77 -3.47
C TYR A 26 15.44 -0.20 -4.78
N GLU A 27 16.67 -0.59 -5.10
CA GLU A 27 17.09 -0.72 -6.50
C GLU A 27 16.18 -1.75 -7.19
N GLU A 28 16.01 -1.66 -8.52
CA GLU A 28 15.03 -2.35 -9.40
C GLU A 28 15.00 -3.91 -9.34
N ASN A 29 15.70 -4.53 -8.38
CA ASN A 29 15.84 -5.99 -8.25
C ASN A 29 15.52 -6.57 -6.87
N VAL A 30 15.12 -5.76 -5.87
CA VAL A 30 14.84 -6.30 -4.53
C VAL A 30 13.56 -7.14 -4.48
N ILE A 31 12.51 -6.75 -5.22
CA ILE A 31 11.25 -7.53 -5.32
C ILE A 31 11.48 -8.92 -5.95
N LYS A 32 12.32 -8.99 -6.99
CA LYS A 32 12.57 -10.23 -7.78
C LYS A 32 13.11 -11.39 -6.94
N ASN A 33 13.76 -11.07 -5.83
CA ASN A 33 14.42 -12.07 -4.96
C ASN A 33 13.63 -12.35 -3.68
N LEU A 34 12.42 -11.81 -3.54
CA LEU A 34 11.59 -12.06 -2.36
C LEU A 34 11.06 -13.49 -2.39
N SER A 35 11.09 -14.14 -1.22
CA SER A 35 10.33 -15.37 -1.04
C SER A 35 8.82 -15.11 -1.12
N CYS A 36 8.03 -16.16 -1.36
CA CYS A 36 6.56 -16.09 -1.37
C CYS A 36 5.99 -15.44 -0.09
N GLU A 37 6.55 -15.78 1.07
CA GLU A 37 6.12 -15.21 2.34
C GLU A 37 6.51 -13.73 2.50
N GLU A 38 7.62 -13.30 1.92
CA GLU A 38 8.00 -11.89 1.89
C GLU A 38 7.15 -11.08 0.92
N MET A 39 6.82 -11.62 -0.25
CA MET A 39 5.88 -10.98 -1.18
C MET A 39 4.51 -10.76 -0.54
N LYS A 40 3.96 -11.76 0.17
CA LYS A 40 2.71 -11.62 0.94
C LYS A 40 2.76 -10.47 1.95
N ARG A 41 3.89 -10.33 2.65
CA ARG A 41 4.09 -9.28 3.65
C ARG A 41 4.17 -7.90 3.03
N VAL A 42 4.94 -7.76 1.94
CA VAL A 42 5.03 -6.50 1.19
C VAL A 42 3.66 -6.11 0.65
N LEU A 43 2.88 -7.07 0.14
CA LEU A 43 1.50 -6.83 -0.32
C LEU A 43 0.62 -6.31 0.82
N VAL A 44 0.62 -6.96 2.00
CA VAL A 44 -0.18 -6.49 3.14
C VAL A 44 0.25 -5.08 3.58
N VAL A 45 1.55 -4.79 3.62
CA VAL A 45 2.05 -3.46 3.95
C VAL A 45 1.61 -2.44 2.90
N ALA A 46 1.73 -2.76 1.62
CA ALA A 46 1.31 -1.90 0.51
C ALA A 46 -0.19 -1.59 0.61
N MET A 47 -1.03 -2.61 0.84
CA MET A 47 -2.48 -2.43 1.00
C MET A 47 -2.86 -1.59 2.22
N ASN A 48 -2.20 -1.81 3.35
CA ASN A 48 -2.42 -0.99 4.55
C ASN A 48 -2.04 0.47 4.29
N MET A 49 -0.95 0.70 3.57
CA MET A 49 -0.52 2.04 3.18
C MET A 49 -1.45 2.70 2.17
N LEU A 50 -1.96 1.96 1.19
CA LEU A 50 -3.01 2.43 0.26
C LEU A 50 -4.32 2.81 0.95
N SER A 51 -4.54 2.32 2.17
CA SER A 51 -5.70 2.72 3.00
C SER A 51 -5.44 3.96 3.86
N CYS A 52 -4.21 4.50 3.88
CA CYS A 52 -3.88 5.72 4.61
C CYS A 52 -4.39 6.96 3.84
N VAL A 53 -5.70 7.12 3.80
CA VAL A 53 -6.39 8.25 3.16
C VAL A 53 -7.29 8.94 4.18
N VAL A 54 -7.29 10.26 4.17
CA VAL A 54 -8.07 11.10 5.08
C VAL A 54 -9.31 11.63 4.36
N ASP A 55 -10.46 11.62 5.04
CA ASP A 55 -11.69 12.27 4.57
C ASP A 55 -11.52 13.78 4.69
N ASP A 56 -10.96 14.39 3.64
CA ASP A 56 -10.68 15.81 3.60
C ASP A 56 -11.88 16.57 3.01
N PRO A 57 -12.41 17.60 3.70
CA PRO A 57 -13.55 18.38 3.22
C PRO A 57 -13.36 18.99 1.83
N LEU A 58 -12.12 19.26 1.41
CA LEU A 58 -11.83 19.84 0.09
C LEU A 58 -12.17 18.90 -1.07
N TRP A 59 -12.41 17.60 -0.83
CA TRP A 59 -12.94 16.69 -1.86
C TRP A 59 -14.32 17.07 -2.38
N TYR A 60 -15.11 17.72 -1.54
CA TYR A 60 -16.47 18.13 -1.86
C TYR A 60 -16.53 19.56 -2.41
N ASP A 61 -15.38 20.25 -2.47
CA ASP A 61 -15.25 21.56 -3.08
C ASP A 61 -15.03 21.42 -4.59
N VAL A 62 -16.11 21.58 -5.34
CA VAL A 62 -16.14 21.49 -6.81
C VAL A 62 -15.32 22.60 -7.49
N ASP A 63 -15.00 23.68 -6.80
CA ASP A 63 -14.20 24.79 -7.32
C ASP A 63 -12.70 24.62 -7.01
N TYR A 64 -12.32 23.57 -6.26
CA TYR A 64 -10.93 23.32 -5.91
C TYR A 64 -10.19 22.54 -7.00
N GLU A 65 -9.27 23.22 -7.69
CA GLU A 65 -8.54 22.74 -8.87
C GLU A 65 -7.64 21.50 -8.63
N TYR A 66 -7.33 21.18 -7.36
CA TYR A 66 -6.42 20.09 -6.98
C TYR A 66 -7.08 18.96 -6.18
N SER A 67 -8.41 18.82 -6.27
CA SER A 67 -9.19 17.86 -5.47
C SER A 67 -8.72 16.40 -5.57
N MET A 68 -8.06 16.01 -6.67
CA MET A 68 -7.58 14.63 -6.89
C MET A 68 -6.53 14.14 -5.88
N ASN A 69 -5.68 15.04 -5.34
CA ASN A 69 -4.59 14.65 -4.43
C ASN A 69 -4.88 14.98 -2.97
N VAL A 70 -5.97 15.70 -2.73
CA VAL A 70 -6.44 16.02 -1.39
C VAL A 70 -6.67 14.72 -0.61
N GLY A 71 -6.39 14.70 0.70
CA GLY A 71 -6.62 13.52 1.54
C GLY A 71 -5.63 12.36 1.34
N LEU A 72 -4.82 12.35 0.29
CA LEU A 72 -3.78 11.34 0.07
C LEU A 72 -2.54 11.65 0.93
N THR A 73 -2.09 10.67 1.70
CA THR A 73 -0.92 10.81 2.60
C THR A 73 0.38 10.36 1.95
N ASP A 74 1.53 10.69 2.54
CA ASP A 74 2.83 10.14 2.11
C ASP A 74 2.85 8.60 2.18
N ALA A 75 2.19 8.03 3.19
CA ALA A 75 2.01 6.59 3.32
C ALA A 75 1.24 6.02 2.11
N PHE A 76 0.17 6.69 1.66
CA PHE A 76 -0.56 6.29 0.45
C PHE A 76 0.36 6.16 -0.76
N TYR A 77 1.19 7.18 -1.03
CA TYR A 77 2.12 7.15 -2.17
C TYR A 77 3.21 6.06 -2.04
N LEU A 78 3.64 5.74 -0.82
CA LEU A 78 4.51 4.59 -0.57
C LEU A 78 3.80 3.26 -0.84
N GLY A 79 2.52 3.16 -0.48
CA GLY A 79 1.68 2.01 -0.81
C GLY A 79 1.57 1.78 -2.32
N VAL A 80 1.30 2.85 -3.08
CA VAL A 80 1.28 2.82 -4.56
C VAL A 80 2.62 2.33 -5.11
N PHE A 81 3.74 2.87 -4.61
CA PHE A 81 5.07 2.46 -5.05
C PHE A 81 5.29 0.96 -4.82
N LEU A 82 5.07 0.47 -3.59
CA LEU A 82 5.30 -0.94 -3.24
C LEU A 82 4.41 -1.89 -4.04
N PHE A 83 3.15 -1.53 -4.23
CA PHE A 83 2.20 -2.34 -4.99
C PHE A 83 2.60 -2.42 -6.48
N ASN A 84 3.00 -1.29 -7.07
CA ASN A 84 3.49 -1.26 -8.45
C ASN A 84 4.79 -2.05 -8.63
N SER A 85 5.70 -1.99 -7.65
CA SER A 85 6.91 -2.79 -7.66
C SER A 85 6.61 -4.30 -7.59
N LEU A 86 5.67 -4.73 -6.73
CA LEU A 86 5.20 -6.12 -6.70
C LEU A 86 4.58 -6.56 -8.03
N SER A 87 3.78 -5.69 -8.64
CA SER A 87 3.09 -5.99 -9.90
C SER A 87 4.06 -6.08 -11.10
N SER A 88 5.15 -5.30 -11.06
CA SER A 88 6.12 -5.25 -12.17
C SER A 88 7.20 -6.32 -12.06
N ASP A 89 7.68 -6.58 -10.85
CA ASP A 89 8.87 -7.42 -10.61
C ASP A 89 8.59 -8.70 -9.81
N GLY A 90 7.39 -8.85 -9.25
CA GLY A 90 7.01 -10.04 -8.51
C GLY A 90 6.78 -11.25 -9.41
N ASP A 91 6.87 -12.45 -8.84
CA ASP A 91 6.45 -13.67 -9.54
C ASP A 91 4.93 -13.64 -9.73
N GLU A 92 4.47 -13.34 -10.95
CA GLU A 92 3.05 -13.22 -11.31
C GLU A 92 2.23 -14.46 -10.90
N GLY A 93 2.81 -15.66 -11.06
CA GLY A 93 2.15 -16.93 -10.75
C GLY A 93 1.87 -17.12 -9.26
N VAL A 94 2.53 -16.34 -8.40
CA VAL A 94 2.36 -16.34 -6.95
C VAL A 94 1.65 -15.07 -6.49
N PHE A 95 2.09 -13.91 -6.97
CA PHE A 95 1.61 -12.60 -6.55
C PHE A 95 0.13 -12.41 -6.88
N VAL A 96 -0.28 -12.59 -8.13
CA VAL A 96 -1.66 -12.32 -8.58
C VAL A 96 -2.70 -13.14 -7.81
N PRO A 97 -2.60 -14.48 -7.70
CA PRO A 97 -3.60 -15.25 -6.95
C PRO A 97 -3.60 -14.88 -5.46
N THR A 98 -2.43 -14.61 -4.88
CA THR A 98 -2.31 -14.17 -3.49
C THR A 98 -2.96 -12.80 -3.27
N ALA A 99 -2.76 -11.85 -4.18
CA ALA A 99 -3.35 -10.52 -4.13
C ALA A 99 -4.87 -10.59 -4.20
N ILE A 100 -5.42 -11.35 -5.16
CA ILE A 100 -6.87 -11.55 -5.30
C ILE A 100 -7.48 -12.09 -4.00
N GLU A 101 -6.87 -13.13 -3.41
CA GLU A 101 -7.35 -13.73 -2.16
C GLU A 101 -7.33 -12.70 -1.02
N ILE A 102 -6.18 -12.05 -0.80
CA ILE A 102 -5.99 -11.12 0.32
C ILE A 102 -6.91 -9.90 0.17
N ILE A 103 -6.97 -9.29 -1.01
CA ILE A 103 -7.80 -8.11 -1.28
C ILE A 103 -9.27 -8.44 -1.03
N THR A 104 -9.75 -9.56 -1.57
CA THR A 104 -11.16 -9.98 -1.43
C THR A 104 -11.51 -10.25 0.03
N VAL A 105 -10.67 -11.00 0.75
CA VAL A 105 -10.99 -11.47 2.10
C VAL A 105 -10.76 -10.39 3.16
N LYS A 106 -9.68 -9.60 3.05
CA LYS A 106 -9.25 -8.69 4.11
C LYS A 106 -9.54 -7.22 3.89
N TYR A 107 -9.75 -6.78 2.66
CA TYR A 107 -9.90 -5.35 2.33
C TYR A 107 -11.28 -5.03 1.76
N ALA A 108 -11.64 -5.62 0.62
CA ALA A 108 -12.91 -5.37 -0.07
C ALA A 108 -14.15 -5.72 0.79
N SER A 109 -14.03 -6.74 1.65
CA SER A 109 -15.12 -7.21 2.52
C SER A 109 -15.35 -6.32 3.76
N LYS A 110 -14.43 -5.39 4.08
CA LYS A 110 -14.49 -4.60 5.33
C LYS A 110 -15.56 -3.52 5.25
N ILE A 111 -16.03 -3.02 6.40
CA ILE A 111 -16.99 -1.90 6.44
C ILE A 111 -16.32 -0.54 6.24
N ASP A 112 -15.06 -0.47 6.64
CA ASP A 112 -14.19 0.69 6.50
C ASP A 112 -14.01 1.06 5.02
N TRP A 113 -14.30 2.32 4.68
CA TRP A 113 -14.31 2.77 3.29
C TRP A 113 -12.89 2.97 2.76
N GLN A 114 -11.92 3.32 3.61
CA GLN A 114 -10.53 3.46 3.21
C GLN A 114 -9.93 2.11 2.79
N LEU A 115 -10.27 1.03 3.51
CA LEU A 115 -9.86 -0.31 3.12
C LEU A 115 -10.50 -0.76 1.80
N ARG A 116 -11.77 -0.39 1.54
CA ARG A 116 -12.43 -0.65 0.26
C ARG A 116 -11.84 0.18 -0.88
N HIS A 117 -11.51 1.44 -0.61
CA HIS A 117 -10.83 2.31 -1.56
C HIS A 117 -9.48 1.73 -1.97
N ALA A 118 -8.67 1.30 -1.00
CA ALA A 118 -7.41 0.59 -1.27
C ALA A 118 -7.63 -0.67 -2.13
N ALA A 119 -8.67 -1.44 -1.85
CA ALA A 119 -9.02 -2.64 -2.64
C ALA A 119 -9.46 -2.35 -4.08
N LEU A 120 -10.00 -1.16 -4.37
CA LEU A 120 -10.41 -0.76 -5.72
C LEU A 120 -9.23 -0.27 -6.57
N LEU A 121 -8.18 0.23 -5.93
CA LEU A 121 -6.98 0.74 -6.61
C LEU A 121 -5.95 -0.36 -6.90
N ALA A 122 -6.01 -1.47 -6.18
CA ALA A 122 -5.13 -2.63 -6.29
C ALA A 122 -5.61 -3.62 -7.35
#